data_AF-A0A9E2P352-F1
#
_entry.id   AF-A0A9E2P352-F1
#
_cell.length_a   1.000
_cell.length_b   1.000
_cell.length_c   1.000
_cell.angle_alpha   90.00
_cell.angle_beta   90.00
_cell.angle_gamma   90.00
#
_symmetry.space_group_name_H-M   'P 1'
#
loop_
_entity.id
_entity.type
_entity.pdbx_description
1 polymer ?
#
loop_
_entity_poly.entity_id
_entity_poly.type
_entity_poly.pdbx_seq_one_letter_code
_entity_poly.pdbx_strand_id
1 'polypeptide(L)'
;MKKKIPNFTLLLLLLGAQYCWATPTGLNNIATADVVPEKILVLQAFAEVGKDNKPDYFTGFKYGLVKNLEIGLDGRVFPESALEEVIKAQAKYRFEFGESTSIALGIANIGDRARLG
;
A
#
# COMPACT_ATOMS: atom_id res chain seq x y z
N MET A 1 -36.73 -27.78 -2.00
CA MET A 1 -36.67 -27.35 -0.59
C MET A 1 -35.69 -26.17 -0.47
N LYS A 2 -36.18 -24.94 -0.22
CA LYS A 2 -35.31 -23.75 -0.08
C LYS A 2 -34.69 -23.74 1.32
N LYS A 3 -33.38 -24.00 1.43
CA LYS A 3 -32.65 -23.89 2.71
C LYS A 3 -32.63 -22.43 3.14
N LYS A 4 -33.30 -22.09 4.24
CA LYS A 4 -33.23 -20.76 4.86
C LYS A 4 -31.84 -20.64 5.49
N ILE A 5 -31.01 -19.74 4.98
CA ILE A 5 -29.72 -19.42 5.59
C ILE A 5 -30.05 -18.78 6.95
N PRO A 6 -29.51 -19.28 8.07
CA PRO A 6 -29.79 -18.69 9.37
C PRO A 6 -29.21 -17.27 9.42
N ASN A 7 -30.01 -16.29 9.84
CA ASN A 7 -29.66 -14.87 9.92
C ASN A 7 -28.36 -14.60 10.70
N PHE A 8 -27.96 -15.52 11.57
CA PHE A 8 -26.72 -15.45 12.34
C PHE A 8 -25.45 -15.58 11.47
N THR A 9 -25.49 -16.40 10.41
CA THR A 9 -24.36 -16.57 9.49
C THR A 9 -24.17 -15.32 8.62
N LEU A 10 -25.26 -14.66 8.24
CA LEU A 10 -25.21 -13.38 7.53
C LEU A 10 -24.66 -12.26 8.42
N LEU A 11 -25.02 -12.24 9.71
CA LEU A 11 -24.52 -11.27 10.68
C LEU A 11 -23.01 -11.44 10.91
N LEU A 12 -22.51 -12.68 10.99
CA LEU A 12 -21.07 -12.98 11.08
C LEU A 12 -20.28 -12.57 9.85
N LEU A 13 -20.84 -12.73 8.65
CA LEU A 13 -20.23 -12.26 7.39
C LEU A 13 -20.16 -10.73 7.31
N LEU A 14 -21.16 -10.04 7.84
CA LEU A 14 -21.19 -8.56 7.89
C LEU A 14 -20.24 -7.98 8.94
N LEU A 15 -19.99 -8.70 10.04
CA LEU A 15 -19.00 -8.31 11.06
C LEU A 15 -17.55 -8.60 10.63
N GLY A 16 -17.35 -9.47 9.62
CA GLY A 16 -16.07 -9.72 8.97
C GLY A 16 -15.68 -8.71 7.89
N ALA A 17 -16.57 -7.79 7.51
CA ALA A 17 -16.25 -6.62 6.70
C ALA A 17 -15.50 -5.60 7.56
N GLN A 18 -14.34 -6.00 8.07
CA GLN A 18 -13.44 -5.07 8.77
C GLN A 18 -13.02 -3.99 7.79
N TYR A 19 -12.98 -2.76 8.29
CA TYR A 19 -12.46 -1.62 7.57
C TYR A 19 -11.10 -1.97 6.97
N CYS A 20 -11.01 -2.06 5.65
CA CYS A 20 -9.74 -2.00 4.94
C CYS A 20 -9.20 -0.59 5.19
N TRP A 21 -8.42 -0.42 6.27
CA TRP A 21 -7.68 0.80 6.54
C TRP A 21 -6.59 0.88 5.48
N ALA A 22 -6.94 1.48 4.34
CA ALA A 22 -6.01 1.88 3.32
C ALA A 22 -4.96 2.77 4.00
N THR A 23 -3.71 2.31 4.00
CA THR A 23 -2.64 3.12 4.56
C THR A 23 -2.37 4.27 3.58
N PRO A 24 -2.21 5.52 4.03
CA PRO A 24 -2.02 6.69 3.15
C PRO A 24 -0.59 6.74 2.57
N THR A 25 -0.06 5.59 2.14
CA THR A 25 1.39 5.39 1.99
C THR A 25 1.84 4.89 0.63
N GLY A 26 0.95 4.65 -0.34
CA GLY A 26 1.31 4.13 -1.68
C GLY A 26 1.91 2.70 -1.68
N LEU A 27 2.35 2.21 -0.52
CA LEU A 27 2.69 0.84 -0.24
C LEU A 27 1.43 0.00 -0.42
N ASN A 28 1.51 -1.07 -1.22
CA ASN A 28 0.38 -1.92 -1.66
C ASN A 28 -0.88 -1.74 -0.81
N ASN A 29 -1.83 -0.98 -1.33
CA ASN A 29 -3.14 -0.76 -0.70
C ASN A 29 -4.04 -2.01 -0.75
N ILE A 30 -3.55 -3.08 -1.40
CA ILE A 30 -4.13 -4.41 -1.31
C ILE A 30 -3.33 -5.12 -0.22
N ALA A 31 -4.02 -5.65 0.80
CA ALA A 31 -3.41 -6.45 1.87
C ALA A 31 -2.91 -7.80 1.35
N THR A 32 -1.96 -7.79 0.40
CA THR A 32 -1.30 -8.98 -0.13
C THR A 32 0.14 -9.01 0.33
N ALA A 33 0.66 -10.22 0.48
CA ALA A 33 2.07 -10.47 0.74
C ALA A 33 2.94 -10.29 -0.53
N ASP A 34 2.39 -9.69 -1.59
CA ASP A 34 3.06 -9.58 -2.88
C ASP A 34 4.10 -8.47 -2.86
N VAL A 35 5.24 -8.77 -3.48
CA VAL A 35 6.36 -7.87 -3.74
C VAL A 35 6.64 -7.89 -5.24
N VAL A 36 7.12 -6.78 -5.78
CA VAL A 36 7.56 -6.72 -7.18
C VAL A 36 8.61 -7.81 -7.44
N PRO A 37 8.49 -8.58 -8.54
CA PRO A 37 9.45 -9.63 -8.86
C PRO A 37 10.88 -9.09 -9.02
N GLU A 38 11.88 -9.92 -8.75
CA GLU A 38 13.29 -9.54 -8.85
C GLU A 38 13.62 -8.94 -10.23
N LYS A 39 14.34 -7.82 -10.22
CA LYS A 39 14.78 -7.04 -11.39
C LYS A 39 13.65 -6.49 -12.26
N ILE A 40 12.43 -6.42 -11.74
CA ILE A 40 11.31 -5.77 -12.40
C ILE A 40 11.12 -4.36 -11.85
N LEU A 41 10.99 -3.40 -12.76
CA LEU A 41 10.59 -2.03 -12.46
C LEU A 41 9.08 -1.88 -12.75
N VAL A 42 8.34 -1.38 -11.77
CA VAL A 42 6.92 -1.06 -11.90
C VAL A 42 6.74 0.43 -11.70
N LEU A 43 6.18 1.11 -12.69
CA LEU A 43 5.75 2.50 -12.57
C LEU A 43 4.34 2.53 -11.98
N GLN A 44 4.10 3.45 -11.05
CA GLN A 44 2.79 3.59 -10.43
C GLN A 44 2.33 5.04 -10.40
N ALA A 45 1.01 5.21 -10.52
CA ALA A 45 0.30 6.45 -10.30
C ALA A 45 -0.95 6.12 -9.50
N PHE A 46 -1.23 6.90 -8.46
CA PHE A 46 -2.40 6.70 -7.62
C PHE A 46 -2.92 8.04 -7.10
N ALA A 47 -4.16 8.03 -6.62
CA ALA A 47 -4.78 9.20 -5.99
C ALA A 47 -5.27 8.83 -4.59
N GLU A 48 -5.00 9.69 -3.62
CA GLU A 48 -5.59 9.61 -2.29
C GLU A 48 -6.81 10.54 -2.25
N VAL A 49 -7.99 9.95 -2.01
CA VAL A 49 -9.25 10.68 -1.91
C VAL A 49 -9.81 10.45 -0.51
N GLY A 50 -9.96 11.52 0.26
CA GLY A 50 -10.55 11.42 1.62
C GLY A 50 -10.18 12.55 2.56
N LYS A 51 -9.06 13.24 2.33
CA LYS A 51 -8.69 14.46 3.07
C LYS A 51 -9.31 15.67 2.38
N ASP A 52 -10.17 16.41 3.09
CA ASP A 52 -10.79 17.66 2.61
C ASP A 52 -11.57 17.56 1.27
N ASN A 53 -12.02 16.36 0.88
CA ASN A 53 -12.69 16.07 -0.40
C ASN A 53 -11.89 16.52 -1.65
N LYS A 54 -10.56 16.66 -1.53
CA LYS A 54 -9.69 16.95 -2.67
C LYS A 54 -8.82 15.73 -2.97
N PRO A 55 -8.73 15.30 -4.25
CA PRO A 55 -7.84 14.22 -4.62
C PRO A 55 -6.39 14.72 -4.64
N ASP A 56 -5.52 14.05 -3.89
CA ASP A 56 -4.07 14.21 -3.99
C ASP A 56 -3.52 13.15 -4.95
N TYR A 57 -2.79 13.59 -5.97
CA TYR A 57 -2.23 12.70 -6.99
C TYR A 57 -0.76 12.41 -6.72
N PHE A 58 -0.37 11.15 -6.83
CA PHE A 58 0.99 10.67 -6.61
C PHE A 58 1.48 9.85 -7.81
N THR A 59 2.78 9.92 -8.05
CA THR A 59 3.47 9.07 -9.01
C THR A 59 4.80 8.60 -8.46
N GLY A 60 5.25 7.44 -8.91
CA GLY A 60 6.47 6.85 -8.42
C GLY A 60 6.77 5.52 -9.07
N PHE A 61 7.64 4.77 -8.41
CA PHE A 61 8.03 3.44 -8.87
C PHE A 61 8.27 2.49 -7.72
N LYS A 62 8.21 1.20 -8.05
CA LYS A 62 8.68 0.08 -7.24
C LYS A 62 9.66 -0.74 -8.05
N TYR A 63 10.68 -1.28 -7.40
CA TYR A 63 11.70 -2.11 -7.99
C TYR A 63 11.97 -3.32 -7.12
N GLY A 64 11.92 -4.51 -7.71
CA GLY A 64 12.33 -5.75 -7.04
C GLY A 64 13.87 -5.81 -7.00
N LEU A 65 14.47 -5.39 -5.90
CA LEU A 65 15.94 -5.27 -5.80
C LEU A 65 16.63 -6.63 -5.81
N VAL A 66 16.14 -7.54 -4.97
CA VAL A 66 16.56 -8.94 -4.87
C VAL A 66 15.32 -9.79 -4.59
N LYS A 67 15.47 -11.13 -4.61
CA LYS A 67 14.37 -12.04 -4.24
C LYS A 67 13.69 -11.55 -2.95
N ASN A 68 12.37 -11.38 -3.04
CA ASN A 68 11.49 -10.98 -1.94
C ASN A 68 11.66 -9.56 -1.39
N LEU A 69 12.55 -8.73 -1.95
CA LEU A 69 12.75 -7.34 -1.53
C LEU A 69 12.29 -6.36 -2.61
N GLU A 70 11.32 -5.53 -2.25
CA GLU A 70 10.84 -4.40 -3.02
C GLU A 70 11.30 -3.09 -2.37
N ILE A 71 11.76 -2.16 -3.19
CA ILE A 71 11.99 -0.77 -2.81
C ILE A 71 11.19 0.14 -3.72
N GLY A 72 10.88 1.35 -3.28
CA GLY A 72 10.18 2.31 -4.12
C GLY A 72 10.32 3.74 -3.63
N LEU A 73 9.98 4.66 -4.51
CA LEU A 73 9.89 6.09 -4.26
C LEU A 73 8.59 6.61 -4.86
N ASP A 74 7.85 7.41 -4.08
CA ASP A 74 6.61 8.06 -4.49
C ASP A 74 6.69 9.56 -4.21
N GLY A 75 6.19 10.39 -5.13
CA GLY A 75 6.11 11.84 -5.00
C GLY A 75 4.74 12.35 -5.40
N ARG A 76 4.38 13.53 -4.91
CA ARG A 76 3.14 14.19 -5.33
C ARG A 76 3.31 14.76 -6.73
N VAL A 77 2.27 14.65 -7.56
CA VAL A 77 2.26 15.21 -8.92
C VAL A 77 2.09 16.72 -8.89
N PHE A 78 1.36 17.24 -7.90
CA PHE A 78 1.08 18.67 -7.71
C PHE A 78 1.54 19.19 -6.33
N PRO A 79 2.86 19.45 -6.14
CA PRO A 79 3.33 20.78 -5.81
C PRO A 79 2.69 21.71 -4.78
N GLU A 80 2.36 21.37 -3.54
CA GLU A 80 1.94 22.40 -2.56
C GLU A 80 3.14 23.02 -1.84
N SER A 81 3.55 24.24 -2.21
CA SER A 81 4.71 24.93 -1.60
C SER A 81 4.63 25.13 -0.08
N ALA A 82 3.42 25.08 0.51
CA ALA A 82 3.19 25.19 1.95
C ALA A 82 3.43 23.88 2.71
N LEU A 83 3.42 22.76 2.00
CA LEU A 83 3.72 21.43 2.53
C LEU A 83 5.10 21.10 1.97
N GLU A 84 6.16 21.20 2.78
CA GLU A 84 7.50 20.75 2.33
C GLU A 84 7.35 19.38 1.64
N GLU A 85 7.54 19.35 0.33
CA GLU A 85 7.21 18.19 -0.47
C GLU A 85 8.37 17.22 -0.45
N VAL A 86 8.12 16.05 0.12
CA VAL A 86 9.16 15.05 0.36
C VAL A 86 8.86 13.86 -0.53
N ILE A 87 9.87 13.45 -1.31
CA ILE A 87 9.86 12.13 -1.95
C ILE A 87 9.78 11.09 -0.85
N LYS A 88 8.73 10.28 -0.87
CA LYS A 88 8.49 9.23 0.12
C LYS A 88 9.14 7.94 -0.36
N ALA A 89 10.12 7.47 0.38
CA ALA A 89 10.68 6.16 0.18
C ALA A 89 9.83 5.08 0.87
N GLN A 90 9.87 3.89 0.27
CA GLN A 90 9.21 2.70 0.77
C GLN A 90 10.07 1.47 0.52
N ALA A 91 9.96 0.50 1.42
CA ALA A 91 10.59 -0.81 1.28
C ALA A 91 9.65 -1.88 1.82
N LYS A 92 9.61 -3.03 1.17
CA LYS A 92 8.81 -4.18 1.58
C LYS A 92 9.60 -5.47 1.40
N TYR A 93 9.56 -6.33 2.39
CA TYR A 93 10.17 -7.65 2.34
C TYR A 93 9.15 -8.75 2.58
N ARG A 94 9.19 -9.81 1.77
CA ARG A 94 8.34 -10.99 1.88
C ARG A 94 9.09 -12.16 2.53
N PHE A 95 8.54 -12.67 3.62
CA PHE A 95 8.96 -13.90 4.28
C PHE A 95 8.11 -15.06 3.77
N GLU A 96 8.75 -16.12 3.28
CA GLU A 96 8.09 -17.34 2.81
C GLU A 96 8.25 -18.43 3.89
N PHE A 97 7.14 -19.06 4.28
CA PHE A 97 7.07 -20.14 5.27
C PHE A 97 6.51 -21.40 4.59
N GLY A 98 7.42 -22.25 4.12
CA GLY A 98 7.06 -23.40 3.29
C GLY A 98 6.48 -22.98 1.94
N GLU A 99 5.63 -23.83 1.36
CA GLU A 99 5.12 -23.62 0.00
C GLU A 99 3.86 -22.76 -0.07
N SER A 100 3.09 -22.66 1.03
CA SER A 100 1.73 -22.09 1.00
C SER A 100 1.56 -20.82 1.83
N THR A 101 2.54 -20.47 2.67
CA THR A 101 2.38 -19.37 3.62
C THR A 101 3.43 -18.30 3.38
N SER A 102 3.01 -17.04 3.35
CA SER A 102 3.95 -15.91 3.31
C SER A 102 3.42 -14.73 4.10
N ILE A 103 4.33 -13.99 4.72
CA ILE A 103 4.06 -12.74 5.43
C ILE A 103 4.92 -11.67 4.78
N ALA A 104 4.37 -10.48 4.53
CA ALA A 104 5.18 -9.34 4.11
C ALA A 104 5.20 -8.28 5.21
N LEU A 105 6.35 -7.67 5.40
CA LEU A 105 6.52 -6.49 6.24
C LEU A 105 7.04 -5.36 5.37
N GLY A 106 6.48 -4.16 5.53
CA GLY A 106 6.93 -3.00 4.80
C GLY A 106 6.93 -1.75 5.65
N ILE A 107 7.79 -0.84 5.25
CA ILE A 107 7.97 0.51 5.78
C ILE A 107 7.71 1.48 4.63
N ALA A 108 6.97 2.55 4.91
CA ALA A 108 6.58 3.54 3.91
C ALA A 108 6.53 4.92 4.54
N ASN A 109 6.38 5.96 3.71
CA ASN A 109 6.56 7.36 4.11
C ASN A 109 7.93 7.65 4.74
N ILE A 110 8.98 6.97 4.27
CA ILE A 110 10.34 7.27 4.72
C ILE A 110 10.78 8.53 3.98
N GLY A 111 10.79 9.65 4.68
CA GLY A 111 11.17 10.93 4.14
C GLY A 111 11.04 11.94 5.26
N ASP A 112 12.09 12.73 5.48
CA ASP A 112 12.09 13.70 6.56
C ASP A 112 11.19 14.88 6.19
N ARG A 113 10.34 15.28 7.14
CA ARG A 113 9.60 16.55 7.13
C ARG A 113 10.54 17.73 7.48
N ALA A 114 11.84 17.51 7.37
CA ALA A 114 12.90 18.48 7.61
C ALA A 114 13.96 18.35 6.50
N ARG A 115 14.02 19.39 5.68
CA ARG A 115 15.23 19.89 5.00
C ARG A 115 16.10 18.86 4.29
N LEU A 116 15.84 18.70 3.00
CA LEU A 116 16.92 18.51 2.02
C LEU A 116 16.94 19.72 1.07
N GLY A 117 17.70 20.75 1.48
CA GLY A 117 18.03 21.93 0.66
C GLY A 117 17.25 23.18 1.02
#